data_AF-G7WP99-F1
#
_entry.id   AF-G7WP99-F1
#
_cell.length_a   1.000
_cell.length_b   1.000
_cell.length_c   1.000
_cell.angle_alpha   90.00
_cell.angle_beta   90.00
_cell.angle_gamma   90.00
#
_symmetry.space_group_name_H-M   'P 1'
#
loop_
_entity.id
_entity.type
_entity.pdbx_description
1 polymer ?
#
loop_
_entity_poly.entity_id
_entity_poly.type
_entity_poly.pdbx_seq_one_letter_code
_entity_poly.pdbx_strand_id
1 'polypeptide(L)'
;MGRTFRSVRMGSQEVADRWMKATRTLRKEDQIYGQRLAEMARVHSSEGFCALDDPLEAAAFSVLIELLKALDPEGDGPPGGLKGGKSVDKRVDDGGVKKPDVDL
;
A
#
# COMPACT_ATOMS: atom_id res chain seq x y z
N MET A 1 12.97 -27.35 -3.91
CA MET A 1 11.54 -26.98 -4.04
C MET A 1 11.13 -26.19 -2.80
N GLY A 2 11.32 -24.87 -2.81
CA GLY A 2 10.77 -23.99 -1.77
C GLY A 2 9.64 -23.19 -2.40
N ARG A 3 8.38 -23.63 -2.25
CA ARG A 3 7.26 -22.74 -2.52
C ARG A 3 7.34 -21.65 -1.47
N THR A 4 7.87 -20.48 -1.83
CA THR A 4 7.68 -19.27 -1.03
C THR A 4 6.18 -19.12 -0.83
N PHE A 5 5.70 -19.37 0.39
CA PHE A 5 4.31 -19.18 0.75
C PHE A 5 4.05 -17.68 0.65
N ARG A 6 3.47 -17.23 -0.47
CA ARG A 6 3.07 -15.85 -0.59
C ARG A 6 1.91 -15.66 0.37
N SER A 7 2.13 -14.89 1.44
CA SER A 7 1.04 -14.53 2.34
C SER A 7 0.00 -13.74 1.56
N VAL A 8 -1.27 -13.89 1.94
CA VAL A 8 -2.39 -13.13 1.35
C VAL A 8 -2.08 -11.63 1.33
N ARG A 9 -1.47 -11.12 2.41
CA ARG A 9 -0.92 -9.75 2.49
C ARG A 9 -0.01 -9.40 1.31
N MET A 10 1.02 -10.20 1.03
CA MET A 10 1.94 -9.92 -0.09
C MET A 10 1.21 -10.02 -1.43
N GLY A 11 0.31 -10.99 -1.59
CA GLY A 11 -0.49 -11.11 -2.80
C GLY A 11 -1.43 -9.93 -3.02
N SER A 12 -2.04 -9.37 -1.97
CA SER A 12 -2.94 -8.21 -2.08
C SER A 12 -2.17 -6.94 -2.41
N GLN A 13 -0.93 -6.80 -1.94
CA GLN A 13 -0.03 -5.72 -2.38
C GLN A 13 0.30 -5.85 -3.88
N GLU A 14 0.58 -7.05 -4.37
CA GLU A 14 0.82 -7.28 -5.79
C GLU A 14 -0.43 -7.05 -6.65
N VAL A 15 -1.62 -7.35 -6.12
CA VAL A 15 -2.90 -7.00 -6.77
C VAL A 15 -3.02 -5.48 -6.90
N ALA A 16 -2.74 -4.72 -5.83
CA ALA A 16 -2.77 -3.27 -5.87
C ALA A 16 -1.78 -2.69 -6.91
N ASP A 17 -0.55 -3.23 -6.98
CA ASP A 17 0.44 -2.81 -7.99
C ASP A 17 -0.02 -3.12 -9.41
N ARG A 18 -0.68 -4.26 -9.63
CA ARG A 18 -1.28 -4.60 -10.93
C ARG A 18 -2.41 -3.65 -11.30
N TRP A 19 -3.26 -3.27 -10.34
CA TRP A 19 -4.33 -2.30 -10.56
C TRP A 19 -3.79 -0.90 -10.88
N MET A 20 -2.71 -0.46 -10.22
CA MET A 20 -2.01 0.78 -10.59
C MET A 20 -1.50 0.77 -12.03
N LYS A 21 -0.94 -0.37 -12.49
CA LYS A 21 -0.47 -0.51 -13.88
C LYS A 21 -1.64 -0.52 -14.86
N ALA A 22 -2.70 -1.29 -14.58
CA ALA A 22 -3.91 -1.36 -15.38
C ALA A 22 -4.60 0.02 -15.50
N THR A 23 -4.50 0.84 -14.45
CA THR A 23 -5.08 2.18 -14.49
C THR A 23 -4.46 3.06 -15.58
N ARG A 24 -3.15 2.89 -15.86
CA ARG A 24 -2.45 3.67 -16.89
C ARG A 24 -2.98 3.41 -18.30
N THR A 25 -3.69 2.30 -18.51
CA THR A 25 -4.30 1.97 -19.81
C THR A 25 -5.73 2.48 -19.93
N LEU A 26 -6.31 3.06 -18.88
CA LEU A 26 -7.64 3.67 -18.89
C LEU A 26 -7.62 5.08 -19.50
N ARG A 27 -8.81 5.61 -19.79
CA ARG A 27 -8.99 7.02 -20.18
C ARG A 27 -8.56 7.94 -19.06
N LYS A 28 -8.14 9.17 -19.39
CA LYS A 28 -7.67 10.15 -18.38
C LYS A 28 -8.70 10.45 -17.29
N GLU A 29 -9.98 10.47 -17.64
CA GLU A 29 -11.10 10.65 -16.71
C GLU A 29 -11.24 9.48 -15.72
N ASP A 30 -10.96 8.26 -16.17
CA ASP A 30 -11.08 7.04 -15.36
C ASP A 30 -9.82 6.75 -14.53
N GLN A 31 -8.68 7.31 -14.94
CA GLN A 31 -7.40 7.10 -14.29
C GLN A 31 -7.38 7.52 -12.82
N ILE A 32 -8.16 8.54 -12.45
CA ILE A 32 -8.24 8.99 -11.06
C ILE A 32 -8.96 7.96 -10.18
N TYR A 33 -10.02 7.34 -10.70
CA TYR A 33 -10.78 6.32 -9.98
C TYR A 33 -9.98 5.02 -9.87
N GLY A 34 -9.31 4.61 -10.95
CA GLY A 34 -8.45 3.42 -10.92
C GLY A 34 -7.28 3.55 -9.92
N GLN A 35 -6.65 4.73 -9.84
CA GLN A 35 -5.59 5.01 -8.87
C GLN A 35 -6.12 4.93 -7.43
N ARG A 36 -7.29 5.51 -7.18
CA ARG A 36 -7.92 5.49 -5.86
C ARG A 36 -8.29 4.08 -5.41
N LEU A 37 -8.83 3.24 -6.30
CA LEU A 37 -9.11 1.82 -6.01
C LEU A 37 -7.84 1.05 -5.65
N ALA A 38 -6.77 1.26 -6.41
CA ALA A 38 -5.50 0.58 -6.16
C ALA A 38 -4.84 1.04 -4.86
N GLU A 39 -4.96 2.32 -4.50
CA GLU A 39 -4.46 2.84 -3.23
C GLU A 39 -5.23 2.25 -2.02
N MET A 40 -6.56 2.19 -2.10
CA MET A 40 -7.39 1.56 -1.06
C MET A 40 -7.01 0.09 -0.86
N ALA A 41 -6.83 -0.68 -1.95
CA ALA A 41 -6.37 -2.06 -1.89
C ALA A 41 -4.98 -2.19 -1.22
N ARG A 42 -4.10 -1.21 -1.42
CA ARG A 42 -2.76 -1.21 -0.82
C ARG A 42 -2.79 -0.92 0.68
N VAL A 43 -3.60 0.05 1.12
CA VAL A 43 -3.72 0.41 2.54
C VAL A 43 -4.27 -0.77 3.35
N HIS A 44 -5.35 -1.38 2.86
CA HIS A 44 -6.05 -2.45 3.56
C HIS A 44 -5.48 -3.85 3.32
N SER A 45 -4.41 -3.99 2.51
CA SER A 45 -3.60 -5.21 2.45
C SER A 45 -3.05 -5.65 3.82
N SER A 46 -3.09 -4.75 4.80
CA SER A 46 -2.60 -4.93 6.16
C SER A 46 -3.63 -5.40 7.17
N GLU A 47 -4.92 -5.12 6.92
CA GLU A 47 -5.97 -5.16 7.91
C GLU A 47 -6.87 -6.37 7.64
N GLY A 48 -6.70 -7.42 8.44
CA GLY A 48 -7.75 -8.40 8.70
C GLY A 48 -8.16 -9.31 7.53
N PHE A 49 -7.27 -10.19 7.06
CA PHE A 49 -7.72 -11.32 6.22
C PHE A 49 -7.07 -12.63 6.65
N CYS A 50 -7.58 -13.17 7.76
CA CYS A 50 -7.38 -14.59 8.12
C CYS A 50 -8.49 -15.49 7.53
N ALA A 51 -9.50 -14.91 6.88
CA ALA A 51 -10.68 -15.63 6.38
C ALA A 51 -10.77 -15.74 4.85
N LEU A 52 -9.92 -15.03 4.11
CA LEU A 52 -9.85 -15.08 2.64
C LEU A 52 -8.48 -15.61 2.23
N ASP A 53 -8.47 -16.71 1.49
CA ASP A 53 -7.24 -17.37 1.03
C ASP A 53 -6.75 -16.82 -0.31
N ASP A 54 -7.61 -16.14 -1.07
CA ASP A 54 -7.26 -15.52 -2.35
C ASP A 54 -6.89 -14.02 -2.15
N PRO A 55 -5.70 -13.59 -2.61
CA PRO A 55 -5.27 -12.20 -2.43
C PRO A 55 -6.07 -11.16 -3.22
N LEU A 56 -6.70 -11.55 -4.34
CA LEU A 56 -7.58 -10.67 -5.11
C LEU A 56 -8.93 -10.52 -4.40
N GLU A 57 -9.50 -11.59 -3.85
CA GLU A 57 -10.71 -11.52 -3.01
C GLU A 57 -10.49 -10.61 -1.80
N ALA A 58 -9.37 -10.76 -1.09
CA ALA A 58 -9.03 -9.91 0.05
C ALA A 58 -8.90 -8.42 -0.32
N ALA A 59 -8.22 -8.13 -1.43
CA ALA A 59 -8.08 -6.76 -1.93
C ALA A 59 -9.43 -6.17 -2.36
N ALA A 60 -10.24 -6.93 -3.10
CA ALA A 60 -11.55 -6.48 -3.56
C ALA A 60 -12.52 -6.26 -2.39
N PHE A 61 -12.57 -7.20 -1.44
CA PHE A 61 -13.43 -7.09 -0.27
C PHE A 61 -13.09 -5.85 0.57
N SER A 62 -11.81 -5.60 0.80
CA SER A 62 -11.34 -4.39 1.51
C SER A 62 -11.85 -3.11 0.85
N VAL A 63 -11.69 -3.02 -0.47
CA VAL A 63 -12.10 -1.84 -1.24
C VAL A 63 -13.62 -1.68 -1.22
N LEU A 64 -14.38 -2.77 -1.33
CA LEU A 64 -15.83 -2.72 -1.26
C LEU A 64 -16.33 -2.20 0.09
N ILE A 65 -15.72 -2.62 1.20
CA ILE A 65 -16.05 -2.09 2.53
C ILE A 65 -15.79 -0.58 2.60
N GLU A 66 -14.66 -0.12 2.09
CA GLU A 66 -14.32 1.31 2.12
C GLU A 66 -15.25 2.14 1.23
N LEU A 67 -15.65 1.60 0.07
CA LEU A 67 -16.66 2.23 -0.79
C LEU A 67 -18.03 2.29 -0.10
N LEU A 68 -18.46 1.22 0.59
CA LEU A 68 -19.71 1.23 1.35
C LEU A 68 -19.68 2.28 2.48
N LYS A 69 -18.58 2.38 3.22
CA LYS A 69 -18.38 3.43 4.24
C LYS A 69 -18.43 4.83 3.64
N ALA A 70 -17.87 5.03 2.45
CA ALA A 70 -17.91 6.33 1.78
C ALA A 70 -19.33 6.69 1.27
N LEU A 71 -20.17 5.69 1.00
CA LEU A 71 -21.56 5.84 0.58
C LEU A 71 -22.55 5.95 1.74
N ASP A 72 -22.14 5.58 2.96
CA ASP A 72 -22.95 5.61 4.18
C ASP A 72 -22.54 6.81 5.07
N PRO A 73 -23.11 8.01 4.85
CA PRO A 73 -22.75 9.21 5.61
C PRO A 73 -23.22 9.17 7.08
N GLU A 74 -24.06 8.21 7.48
CA GLU A 74 -24.58 8.07 8.86
C GLU A 74 -23.95 6.89 9.63
N GLY A 75 -23.00 6.18 9.04
CA GLY A 75 -22.22 5.14 9.71
C GLY A 75 -21.26 5.74 10.73
N ASP A 76 -21.72 5.92 11.97
CA ASP A 76 -21.00 6.45 13.12
C ASP A 76 -19.68 5.66 13.38
N GLY A 77 -18.56 6.16 12.84
CA GLY A 77 -17.22 5.62 13.02
C GLY A 77 -16.16 6.56 12.43
N PRO A 78 -15.02 6.79 13.11
CA PRO A 78 -14.11 7.87 12.74
C PRO A 78 -13.56 7.69 11.32
N PRO A 79 -13.49 8.77 10.54
CA PRO A 79 -12.97 8.73 9.18
C PRO A 79 -11.52 8.24 9.23
N GLY A 80 -11.25 7.13 8.55
CA GLY A 80 -9.92 6.55 8.39
C GLY A 80 -9.04 7.55 7.66
N GLY A 81 -8.41 8.44 8.42
CA GLY A 81 -7.45 9.39 7.93
C GLY A 81 -6.36 8.65 7.18
N LEU A 82 -6.23 8.99 5.90
CA LEU A 82 -5.06 8.74 5.07
C LEU A 82 -3.81 9.13 5.87
N LYS A 83 -3.21 8.17 6.60
CA LYS A 83 -1.89 8.38 7.19
C LYS A 83 -0.89 8.30 6.06
N GLY A 84 -0.59 9.49 5.52
CA GLY A 84 0.51 9.74 4.62
C GLY A 84 1.77 9.03 5.11
N GLY A 85 2.43 8.34 4.18
CA GLY A 85 3.67 7.62 4.43
C GLY A 85 4.68 8.52 5.13
N LYS A 86 5.34 7.98 6.15
CA LYS A 86 6.53 8.59 6.75
C LYS A 86 7.53 8.93 5.63
N SER A 87 7.74 10.21 5.38
CA SER A 87 8.96 10.70 4.75
C SER A 87 10.13 10.24 5.63
N VAL A 88 10.90 9.28 5.14
CA VAL A 88 12.21 8.97 5.67
C VAL A 88 13.11 10.10 5.21
N ASP A 89 13.28 11.10 6.07
CA ASP A 89 14.28 12.14 5.90
C ASP A 89 15.66 11.49 6.08
N LYS A 90 16.27 11.14 4.94
CA LYS A 90 17.61 10.58 4.86
C LYS A 90 18.58 11.71 5.16
N ARG A 91 18.92 11.91 6.44
CA ARG A 91 20.09 12.71 6.82
C ARG A 91 21.31 12.08 6.17
N VAL A 92 21.85 12.79 5.19
CA VAL A 92 23.19 12.60 4.67
C VAL A 92 24.11 13.29 5.66
N ASP A 93 24.63 12.54 6.63
CA ASP A 93 25.78 12.99 7.41
C ASP A 93 27.03 12.72 6.58
N ASP A 94 27.38 13.75 5.80
CA ASP A 94 28.68 13.92 5.15
C ASP A 94 29.64 14.52 6.18
N GLY A 95 30.74 13.83 6.50
CA GLY A 95 31.78 14.46 7.32
C GLY A 95 32.79 13.53 7.99
N GLY A 96 33.92 13.34 7.33
CA GLY A 96 35.21 13.35 8.02
C GLY A 96 35.94 12.02 8.15
N VAL A 97 36.61 11.61 7.07
CA VAL A 97 37.77 10.71 7.13
C VAL A 97 38.87 11.39 7.97
N LYS A 98 39.07 10.95 9.21
CA LYS A 98 40.31 11.23 9.96
C LYS A 98 41.35 10.17 9.57
N LYS A 99 42.37 10.62 8.84
CA LYS A 99 43.58 9.84 8.55
C LYS A 99 44.28 9.48 9.87
N PRO A 100 44.85 8.27 10.01
CA PRO A 100 45.78 8.00 11.09
C PRO A 100 47.11 8.70 10.79
N ASP A 101 47.52 9.60 11.68
CA ASP A 101 48.89 10.10 11.71
C ASP A 101 49.77 8.99 12.29
N VAL A 102 50.82 8.67 11.55
CA VAL A 102 51.82 7.64 11.84
C VAL A 102 53.16 8.36 12.03
N ASP A 103 53.88 7.91 13.07
CA ASP A 103 55.30 8.12 13.42
C ASP A 103 55.73 9.43 14.12
N LEU A 104 56.03 9.33 15.42
CA LEU A 104 57.40 9.30 15.99
C LEU A 104 57.40 8.90 17.48
#